data_AF-A0A8T5IJC3-F1
#
_entry.id   AF-A0A8T5IJC3-F1
#
_cell.length_a   1.000
_cell.length_b   1.000
_cell.length_c   1.000
_cell.angle_alpha   90.00
_cell.angle_beta   90.00
_cell.angle_gamma   90.00
#
_symmetry.space_group_name_H-M   'P 1'
#
loop_
_entity.id
_entity.type
_entity.pdbx_description
1 polymer ?
#
loop_
_entity_poly.entity_id
_entity_poly.type
_entity_poly.pdbx_seq_one_letter_code
_entity_poly.pdbx_strand_id
1 'polypeptide(L)'
;NLFWEIHDPTQLDRQGLDVGSQYKSIIFYFDEKEKEIAQKSKKEKQKEIERKIVTKIIKVKKFYEAEEYHQKYLMKRGRNTC
;
A
#
# COMPACT_ATOMS: atom_id res chain seq x y z
N ASN A 1 2.43 5.74 11.78
CA ASN A 1 2.58 5.94 10.31
C ASN A 1 1.46 5.14 9.67
N LEU A 2 0.39 5.84 9.26
CA LEU A 2 -0.90 5.26 8.92
C LEU A 2 -0.82 4.12 7.89
N PHE A 3 0.04 4.24 6.88
CA PHE A 3 0.17 3.22 5.84
C PHE A 3 0.44 1.83 6.44
N TRP A 4 1.33 1.72 7.43
CA TRP A 4 1.69 0.45 8.05
C TRP A 4 0.67 -0.08 9.07
N GLU A 5 -0.32 0.74 9.44
CA GLU A 5 -1.33 0.41 10.46
C GLU A 5 -2.63 -0.11 9.83
N ILE A 6 -2.90 0.24 8.56
CA ILE A 6 -4.16 -0.08 7.88
C ILE A 6 -4.14 -1.37 7.05
N HIS A 7 -3.00 -2.08 7.00
CA HIS A 7 -2.87 -3.37 6.31
C HIS A 7 -1.78 -4.23 6.96
N ASP A 8 -1.73 -5.52 6.61
CA ASP A 8 -0.64 -6.42 7.00
C ASP A 8 0.51 -6.35 5.97
N PRO A 9 1.65 -5.71 6.28
CA PRO A 9 2.74 -5.49 5.33
C PRO A 9 3.58 -6.77 5.09
N THR A 10 3.22 -7.88 5.72
CA THR A 10 3.89 -9.18 5.61
C THR A 10 3.15 -10.16 4.70
N GLN A 11 1.99 -9.77 4.16
CA GLN A 11 1.21 -10.54 3.21
C GLN A 11 1.70 -10.31 1.77
N LEU A 12 2.08 -11.39 1.10
CA LEU A 12 2.49 -11.36 -0.30
C LEU A 12 1.23 -11.49 -1.18
N ASP A 13 1.05 -10.57 -2.13
CA ASP A 13 -0.02 -10.59 -3.13
C ASP A 13 -1.43 -10.80 -2.52
N ARG A 14 -1.68 -10.18 -1.36
CA ARG A 14 -2.89 -10.37 -0.57
C ARG A 14 -3.11 -9.20 0.39
N GLN A 15 -4.38 -8.88 0.63
CA GLN A 15 -4.81 -8.02 1.72
C GLN A 15 -6.07 -8.62 2.37
N GLY A 16 -5.92 -9.19 3.58
CA GLY A 16 -7.06 -9.79 4.28
C GLY A 16 -7.63 -11.01 3.54
N LEU A 17 -8.88 -10.94 3.08
CA LEU A 17 -9.51 -12.00 2.28
C LEU A 17 -9.27 -11.84 0.77
N ASP A 18 -8.80 -10.68 0.33
CA ASP A 18 -8.56 -10.39 -1.08
C ASP A 18 -7.20 -10.94 -1.51
N VAL A 19 -7.20 -11.92 -2.41
CA VAL A 19 -5.99 -12.63 -2.86
C VAL A 19 -5.75 -12.39 -4.36
N GLY A 20 -4.51 -12.04 -4.70
CA GLY A 20 -4.10 -11.80 -6.08
C GLY A 20 -3.03 -10.72 -6.19
N SER A 21 -2.25 -10.77 -7.27
CA SER A 21 -1.13 -9.85 -7.50
C SER A 21 -1.54 -8.38 -7.63
N GLN A 22 -2.83 -8.09 -7.78
CA GLN A 22 -3.42 -6.76 -7.75
C GLN A 22 -3.56 -6.19 -6.33
N TYR A 23 -3.56 -7.03 -5.29
CA TYR A 23 -3.70 -6.64 -3.88
C TYR A 23 -2.35 -6.56 -3.14
N LYS A 24 -1.23 -6.58 -3.87
CA LYS A 24 0.10 -6.48 -3.28
C LYS A 24 0.35 -5.08 -2.72
N SER A 25 0.93 -5.00 -1.53
CA SER A 25 1.33 -3.74 -0.92
C SER A 25 2.56 -3.14 -1.61
N ILE A 26 2.43 -1.90 -2.11
CA ILE A 26 3.51 -1.17 -2.77
C ILE A 26 3.46 0.31 -2.34
N ILE A 27 4.64 0.89 -2.11
CA ILE A 27 4.86 2.33 -2.04
C ILE A 27 5.49 2.77 -3.36
N PHE A 28 4.82 3.67 -4.08
CA PHE A 28 5.36 4.29 -5.29
C PHE A 28 6.03 5.62 -4.93
N TYR A 29 7.20 5.88 -5.51
CA TYR A 29 7.93 7.16 -5.35
C TYR A 29 8.17 7.83 -6.70
N PHE A 30 8.19 9.16 -6.71
CA PHE A 30 8.50 10.00 -7.87
C PHE A 30 9.99 10.38 -7.88
N ASP A 31 10.53 10.74 -6.72
CA ASP A 31 11.92 11.18 -6.55
C ASP A 31 12.70 10.35 -5.52
N GLU A 32 14.02 10.58 -5.46
CA GLU A 32 14.90 9.84 -4.54
C GLU A 32 14.68 10.23 -3.07
N LYS A 33 14.21 11.45 -2.78
CA LYS A 33 13.93 11.88 -1.41
C LYS A 33 12.74 11.11 -0.84
N GLU A 34 11.67 10.95 -1.61
CA GLU A 34 10.53 10.12 -1.26
C GLU A 34 10.92 8.66 -1.05
N LYS A 35 11.79 8.13 -1.93
CA LYS A 35 12.33 6.77 -1.79
C LYS A 35 13.09 6.59 -0.48
N GLU A 36 13.97 7.52 -0.12
CA GLU A 36 14.72 7.47 1.14
C GLU A 36 13.80 7.52 2.35
N ILE A 37 12.80 8.42 2.34
CA ILE A 37 11.79 8.51 3.40
C ILE A 37 11.01 7.20 3.52
N ALA A 38 10.55 6.64 2.40
CA ALA A 38 9.82 5.38 2.37
C ALA A 38 10.68 4.23 2.92
N GLN A 39 11.95 4.13 2.51
CA GLN A 39 12.88 3.10 2.98
C GLN A 39 13.17 3.24 4.47
N LYS A 40 13.40 4.46 4.97
CA LYS A 40 13.58 4.73 6.39
C LYS A 40 12.34 4.29 7.17
N SER A 41 11.15 4.66 6.69
CA SER A 41 9.89 4.28 7.35
C SER A 41 9.68 2.76 7.39
N LYS A 42 10.04 2.04 6.31
CA LYS A 42 10.00 0.57 6.26
C LYS A 42 11.00 -0.05 7.25
N LYS A 43 12.22 0.49 7.35
CA LYS A 43 13.23 0.01 8.30
C LYS A 43 12.78 0.19 9.74
N GLU A 44 12.22 1.34 10.09
CA GLU A 44 11.67 1.57 11.43
C GLU A 44 10.54 0.60 11.73
N LYS A 45 9.58 0.43 10.80
CA LYS A 45 8.47 -0.51 11.00
C LYS A 45 8.93 -1.96 11.13
N GLN A 46 9.96 -2.37 10.39
CA GLN A 46 10.50 -3.73 10.48
C GLN A 46 11.06 -4.06 11.87
N LYS A 47 11.49 -3.06 12.66
CA LYS A 47 11.94 -3.29 14.05
C LYS A 47 10.80 -3.72 14.97
N GLU A 48 9.56 -3.37 14.63
CA GLU A 48 8.36 -3.68 15.41
C GLU A 48 7.73 -5.02 15.01
N ILE A 49 8.15 -5.62 13.88
CA ILE A 49 7.53 -6.82 13.30
C ILE A 49 8.60 -7.90 13.10
N GLU A 50 8.40 -9.07 13.69
CA GLU A 50 9.32 -10.21 13.51
C GLU A 50 9.30 -10.76 12.07
N ARG A 51 8.11 -10.82 11.49
CA ARG A 51 7.91 -11.26 10.10
C ARG A 51 8.45 -10.20 9.13
N LYS A 52 9.13 -10.65 8.09
CA LYS A 52 9.70 -9.78 7.06
C LYS A 52 8.61 -9.03 6.30
N ILE A 53 8.76 -7.71 6.20
CA ILE A 53 7.90 -6.84 5.39
C ILE A 53 8.18 -7.09 3.91
N VAL A 54 7.16 -7.55 3.20
CA VAL A 54 7.21 -7.86 1.75
C VAL A 54 6.77 -6.68 0.89
N THR A 55 6.22 -5.60 1.48
CA THR A 55 5.85 -4.36 0.77
C THR A 55 7.00 -3.85 -0.09
N LYS A 56 6.74 -3.63 -1.39
CA LYS A 56 7.76 -3.13 -2.33
C LYS A 56 7.81 -1.61 -2.33
N ILE A 57 8.99 -1.05 -2.60
CA ILE A 57 9.20 0.39 -2.81
C ILE A 57 9.74 0.54 -4.23
N ILE A 58 8.94 1.07 -5.15
CA ILE A 58 9.28 1.12 -6.58
C ILE A 58 9.04 2.51 -7.16
N LYS A 59 9.83 2.88 -8.17
CA LYS A 59 9.61 4.12 -8.90
C LYS A 59 8.26 4.04 -9.60
N VAL A 60 7.49 5.12 -9.49
CA VAL A 60 6.21 5.25 -10.17
C VAL A 60 6.39 4.99 -11.67
N LYS A 61 5.50 4.18 -12.22
CA LYS A 61 5.37 3.97 -13.67
C LYS A 61 4.11 4.66 -14.14
N LYS A 62 3.73 4.45 -15.40
CA LYS A 62 2.44 4.89 -15.92
C LYS A 62 1.31 4.41 -15.01
N PHE A 63 0.57 5.35 -14.46
CA PHE A 63 -0.65 5.11 -13.70
C PHE A 63 -1.84 5.22 -14.65
N TYR A 64 -2.74 4.24 -14.59
CA TYR A 64 -3.98 4.23 -15.35
C TYR A 64 -5.10 4.51 -14.37
N GLU A 65 -5.85 5.58 -14.63
CA GLU A 65 -7.01 5.91 -13.83
C GLU A 65 -8.07 4.81 -13.95
N ALA A 66 -8.62 4.39 -12.81
CA ALA A 66 -9.72 3.43 -12.77
C ALA A 66 -11.00 4.09 -13.29
N GLU A 67 -11.95 3.27 -13.75
CA GLU A 67 -13.23 3.77 -14.26
C GLU A 67 -14.00 4.59 -13.21
N GLU A 68 -14.85 5.51 -13.67
CA GLU A 68 -15.59 6.43 -12.81
C GLU A 68 -16.40 5.71 -11.71
N TYR A 69 -16.88 4.49 -11.96
CA TYR A 69 -17.62 3.74 -10.94
C TYR A 69 -16.77 3.37 -9.71
N HIS A 70 -15.45 3.26 -9.85
CA HIS A 70 -14.51 3.02 -8.76
C HIS A 70 -14.15 4.28 -7.97
N GLN A 71 -14.28 5.46 -8.58
CA GLN A 71 -13.92 6.72 -7.95
C GLN A 71 -14.89 7.06 -6.80
N LYS A 72 -14.34 7.40 -5.62
CA LYS A 72 -15.12 7.72 -4.40
C LYS A 72 -16.16 6.64 -4.05
N TYR A 73 -15.83 5.37 -4.28
CA TYR A 73 -16.76 4.24 -4.15
C TYR A 73 -17.54 4.22 -2.82
N LEU A 74 -16.87 4.40 -1.67
CA LEU A 74 -17.52 4.39 -0.36
C LEU A 74 -18.52 5.55 -0.20
N MET A 75 -18.15 6.76 -0.63
CA MET A 75 -19.03 7.94 -0.59
C MET A 75 -20.27 7.73 -1.46
N LYS A 76 -20.11 7.19 -2.68
CA LYS A 76 -21.21 6.87 -3.59
C LYS A 76 -22.18 5.82 -3.03
N ARG A 77 -21.71 4.98 -2.10
CA ARG A 77 -22.51 3.96 -1.41
C ARG A 77 -22.98 4.39 -0.01
N GLY A 78 -22.72 5.63 0.41
CA GLY A 78 -23.09 6.13 1.74
C GLY A 78 -22.41 5.39 2.89
N ARG A 79 -21.23 4.81 2.66
CA ARG A 79 -20.47 4.05 3.66
C ARG A 79 -19.25 4.85 4.11
N ASN A 80 -18.94 4.78 5.41
CA ASN A 80 -17.74 5.37 6.00
C ASN A 80 -16.61 4.34 6.21
N THR A 81 -16.94 3.05 6.20
CA THR A 81 -16.01 1.94 6.37
C THR A 81 -16.28 0.88 5.31
N CYS A 82 -15.25 0.10 4.99
CA CYS A 82 -15.32 -1.02 4.06
C CYS A 82 -15.36 -2.34 4.85
#